data_AF-A0A7X7J105-F1
#
_entry.id   AF-A0A7X7J105-F1
#
_cell.length_a   1.000
_cell.length_b   1.000
_cell.length_c   1.000
_cell.angle_alpha   90.00
_cell.angle_beta   90.00
_cell.angle_gamma   90.00
#
_symmetry.space_group_name_H-M   'P 1'
#
loop_
_entity.id
_entity.type
_entity.pdbx_description
1 polymer ?
#
loop_
_entity_poly.entity_id
_entity_poly.type
_entity_poly.pdbx_seq_one_letter_code
_entity_poly.pdbx_strand_id
1 'polypeptide(L)'
;MANFFLDNEDLQFLFNHINLAEIAAVQEDNFTRDRGNGCEYAPADAADAIDNYRRVLTIVGEIAGDHIAPRAEKVDHEGNRLNPDGTVALNDSVRENIEILAKADLMGFTLPRKYGGLNCPCLIYTMAIEMVSR
;
A
#
# COMPACT_ATOMS: atom_id res chain seq x y z
N MET A 1 6.34 -3.32 -18.33
CA MET A 1 6.14 -3.43 -16.88
C MET A 1 5.17 -2.33 -16.55
N ALA A 2 3.95 -2.69 -16.19
CA ALA A 2 2.86 -1.74 -15.96
C ALA A 2 2.96 -1.22 -14.54
N ASN A 3 2.91 0.10 -14.35
CA ASN A 3 2.91 0.69 -13.01
C ASN A 3 1.69 1.59 -12.85
N PHE A 4 0.68 1.09 -12.14
CA PHE A 4 -0.61 1.78 -12.00
C PHE A 4 -0.53 3.10 -11.22
N PHE A 5 0.62 3.43 -10.61
CA PHE A 5 0.87 4.74 -10.01
C PHE A 5 1.50 5.69 -11.02
N LEU A 6 2.63 5.29 -11.63
CA LEU A 6 3.40 6.15 -12.53
C LEU A 6 2.66 6.41 -13.85
N ASP A 7 1.85 5.44 -14.30
CA ASP A 7 1.07 5.52 -15.53
C ASP A 7 -0.32 6.17 -15.33
N ASN A 8 -0.64 6.66 -14.12
CA ASN A 8 -1.91 7.30 -13.80
C ASN A 8 -1.74 8.82 -13.61
N GLU A 9 -2.09 9.58 -14.64
CA GLU A 9 -1.95 11.05 -14.65
C GLU A 9 -2.76 11.74 -13.54
N ASP A 10 -3.92 11.21 -13.15
CA ASP A 10 -4.76 11.80 -12.10
C ASP A 10 -4.13 11.60 -10.71
N LEU A 11 -3.64 10.40 -10.42
CA LEU A 11 -2.89 10.14 -9.18
C LEU A 11 -1.60 10.97 -9.11
N GLN A 12 -0.87 11.09 -10.22
CA GLN A 12 0.30 11.98 -10.26
C GLN A 12 -0.09 13.44 -10.04
N PHE A 13 -1.19 13.90 -10.65
CA PHE A 13 -1.69 15.24 -10.45
C PHE A 13 -2.03 15.50 -8.97
N LEU A 14 -2.87 14.66 -8.36
CA LEU A 14 -3.28 14.82 -6.97
C LEU A 14 -2.10 14.73 -6.00
N PHE A 15 -1.20 13.76 -6.19
CA PHE A 15 0.00 13.61 -5.34
C PHE A 15 0.87 14.87 -5.36
N ASN A 16 1.00 15.52 -6.51
CA ASN A 16 1.85 16.70 -6.67
C ASN A 16 1.18 18.02 -6.21
N HIS A 17 -0.15 18.07 -6.12
CA HIS A 17 -0.89 19.31 -5.81
C HIS A 17 -1.54 19.34 -4.43
N ILE A 18 -1.74 18.18 -3.79
CA ILE A 18 -2.19 18.14 -2.39
C ILE A 18 -1.04 18.56 -1.47
N ASN A 19 -1.35 19.30 -0.41
CA ASN A 19 -0.37 19.68 0.61
C ASN A 19 0.04 18.47 1.49
N LEU A 20 0.81 17.54 0.91
CA LEU A 20 1.27 16.33 1.60
C LEU A 20 2.19 16.66 2.78
N ALA A 21 2.88 17.81 2.77
CA ALA A 21 3.74 18.22 3.87
C ALA A 21 2.95 18.48 5.15
N GLU A 22 1.79 19.13 5.05
CA GLU A 22 0.89 19.36 6.18
C GLU A 22 0.30 18.05 6.71
N ILE A 23 -0.11 17.15 5.80
CA ILE A 23 -0.63 15.83 6.18
C ILE A 23 0.45 15.00 6.87
N ALA A 24 1.68 15.00 6.33
CA ALA A 24 2.81 14.29 6.92
C ALA A 24 3.15 14.83 8.30
N ALA A 25 3.16 16.16 8.47
CA ALA A 25 3.40 16.78 9.78
C ALA A 25 2.37 16.33 10.83
N VAL A 26 1.08 16.24 10.48
CA VAL A 26 0.06 15.74 11.41
C VAL A 26 0.22 14.24 11.67
N GLN A 27 0.45 13.44 10.62
CA GLN A 27 0.58 11.98 10.72
C GLN A 27 1.81 11.54 11.53
N GLU A 28 2.89 12.33 11.48
CA GLU A 28 4.18 12.05 12.12
C GLU A 28 4.40 12.86 13.41
N ASP A 29 3.35 13.50 13.94
CA ASP A 29 3.43 14.33 15.15
C ASP A 29 4.59 15.35 15.09
N ASN A 30 4.62 16.10 13.99
CA ASN A 30 5.65 17.05 13.60
C ASN A 30 7.08 16.47 13.60
N PHE A 31 7.22 15.17 13.30
CA PHE A 31 8.51 14.47 13.25
C PHE A 31 9.27 14.49 14.58
N THR A 32 8.55 14.65 15.70
CA THR A 32 9.16 14.77 17.04
C THR A 32 9.51 13.43 17.65
N ARG A 33 9.02 12.33 17.09
CA ARG A 33 9.18 10.99 17.67
C ARG A 33 10.55 10.39 17.32
N ASP A 34 11.46 10.43 18.28
CA ASP A 34 12.85 9.97 18.14
C ASP A 34 13.13 8.60 18.79
N ARG A 35 12.14 8.01 19.49
CA ARG A 35 12.33 6.81 20.33
C ARG A 35 11.15 5.84 20.27
N GLY A 36 11.47 4.56 20.43
CA GLY A 36 10.52 3.46 20.46
C GLY A 36 10.52 2.63 19.17
N ASN A 37 9.78 1.53 19.18
CA ASN A 37 9.72 0.61 18.05
C ASN A 37 9.22 1.30 16.77
N GLY A 38 9.91 1.06 15.66
CA GLY A 38 9.57 1.63 14.36
C GLY A 38 10.04 3.08 14.18
N CYS A 39 10.94 3.59 15.02
CA CYS A 39 11.59 4.88 14.77
C CYS A 39 12.79 4.74 13.82
N GLU A 40 13.33 3.53 13.66
CA GLU A 40 14.44 3.21 12.77
C GLU A 40 14.13 3.40 11.28
N TYR A 41 12.85 3.49 10.91
CA TYR A 41 12.36 3.82 9.57
C TYR A 41 11.29 4.93 9.59
N ALA A 42 11.23 5.74 10.65
CA ALA A 42 10.38 6.92 10.66
C ALA A 42 11.02 8.04 9.82
N PRO A 43 10.21 8.82 9.08
CA PRO A 43 10.75 9.92 8.27
C PRO A 43 11.32 11.02 9.18
N ALA A 44 12.42 11.63 8.76
CA ALA A 44 13.08 12.70 9.50
C ALA A 44 12.34 14.05 9.37
N ASP A 45 11.70 14.28 8.23
CA ASP A 45 10.97 15.50 7.93
C ASP A 45 9.88 15.26 6.86
N ALA A 46 9.18 16.33 6.47
CA ALA A 46 8.12 16.25 5.47
C ALA A 46 8.62 15.83 4.08
N ALA A 47 9.83 16.20 3.68
CA ALA A 47 10.37 15.82 2.38
C ALA A 47 10.68 14.32 2.33
N ASP A 48 11.28 13.80 3.39
CA ASP A 48 11.52 12.36 3.57
C ASP A 48 10.21 11.57 3.61
N ALA A 49 9.19 12.06 4.33
CA ALA A 49 7.88 11.42 4.35
C ALA A 49 7.23 11.34 2.96
N ILE A 50 7.29 12.44 2.19
CA ILE A 50 6.73 12.49 0.83
C ILE A 50 7.50 11.57 -0.13
N ASP A 51 8.83 11.51 -0.04
CA ASP A 51 9.64 10.57 -0.82
C ASP A 51 9.26 9.12 -0.49
N ASN A 52 9.11 8.80 0.79
CA ASN A 52 8.65 7.48 1.23
C ASN A 52 7.25 7.15 0.71
N TYR A 53 6.29 8.09 0.74
CA TYR A 53 4.96 7.87 0.16
C TYR A 53 5.04 7.57 -1.35
N ARG A 54 5.87 8.31 -2.09
CA ARG A 54 6.07 8.07 -3.54
C ARG A 54 6.66 6.69 -3.80
N ARG A 55 7.65 6.26 -3.02
CA ARG A 55 8.26 4.93 -3.15
C ARG A 55 7.25 3.82 -2.86
N VAL A 56 6.48 3.95 -1.78
CA VAL A 56 5.43 2.99 -1.42
C VAL A 56 4.38 2.90 -2.53
N LEU A 57 3.86 4.03 -3.03
CA LEU A 57 2.89 4.04 -4.12
C LEU A 57 3.46 3.47 -5.42
N THR A 58 4.75 3.68 -5.71
CA THR A 58 5.41 3.08 -6.87
C THR A 58 5.45 1.57 -6.77
N ILE A 59 5.79 1.02 -5.59
CA ILE A 59 5.77 -0.43 -5.32
C ILE A 59 4.35 -0.98 -5.46
N VAL A 60 3.35 -0.31 -4.88
CA VAL A 60 1.94 -0.72 -5.00
C VAL A 60 1.51 -0.71 -6.47
N GLY A 61 1.88 0.33 -7.23
CA GLY A 61 1.56 0.47 -8.64
C GLY A 61 2.13 -0.65 -9.50
N GLU A 62 3.36 -1.09 -9.23
CA GLU A 62 4.02 -2.22 -9.88
C GLU A 62 3.32 -3.54 -9.53
N ILE A 63 3.07 -3.80 -8.24
CA ILE A 63 2.34 -5.00 -7.79
C ILE A 63 0.94 -5.04 -8.41
N ALA A 64 0.23 -3.91 -8.45
CA ALA A 64 -1.09 -3.84 -9.05
C ALA A 64 -1.04 -4.17 -10.56
N GLY A 65 -0.13 -3.54 -11.30
CA GLY A 65 -0.04 -3.68 -12.75
C GLY A 65 0.53 -5.02 -13.24
N ASP A 66 1.60 -5.52 -12.62
CA ASP A 66 2.31 -6.70 -13.10
C ASP A 66 1.86 -8.01 -12.43
N HIS A 67 1.19 -7.93 -11.27
CA HIS A 67 0.82 -9.13 -10.50
C HIS A 67 -0.68 -9.26 -10.25
N ILE A 68 -1.36 -8.22 -9.79
CA ILE A 68 -2.78 -8.33 -9.41
C ILE A 68 -3.68 -8.29 -10.64
N ALA A 69 -3.54 -7.28 -11.50
CA ALA A 69 -4.40 -7.10 -12.66
C ALA A 69 -4.36 -8.29 -13.65
N PRO A 70 -3.21 -8.89 -14.00
CA PRO A 70 -3.18 -10.05 -14.88
C PRO A 70 -3.84 -11.31 -14.30
N ARG A 71 -3.98 -11.40 -12.98
CA ARG A 71 -4.65 -12.52 -12.29
C ARG A 71 -6.15 -12.29 -12.10
N ALA A 72 -6.67 -11.07 -12.28
CA ALA A 72 -8.03 -10.70 -11.93
C ALA A 72 -9.09 -11.59 -12.62
N GLU A 73 -8.97 -11.79 -13.94
CA GLU A 73 -9.88 -12.65 -14.71
C GLU A 73 -9.87 -14.10 -14.21
N LYS A 74 -8.68 -14.65 -13.92
CA LYS A 74 -8.54 -16.00 -13.38
C LYS A 74 -9.17 -16.14 -11.99
N VAL A 75 -9.00 -15.13 -11.14
CA VAL A 75 -9.59 -15.10 -9.79
C VAL A 75 -11.12 -15.18 -9.86
N ASP A 76 -11.74 -14.43 -10.77
CA ASP A 76 -13.19 -14.43 -10.97
C ASP A 76 -13.69 -15.79 -11.50
N HIS A 77 -13.01 -16.34 -12.51
CA HIS A 77 -13.38 -17.63 -13.10
C HIS A 77 -13.27 -18.81 -12.14
N GLU A 78 -12.19 -18.87 -11.34
CA GLU A 78 -11.93 -20.01 -10.45
C GLU A 78 -12.72 -19.93 -9.14
N GLY A 79 -13.00 -18.71 -8.65
CA GLY A 79 -13.67 -18.51 -7.37
C GLY A 79 -12.91 -19.12 -6.18
N ASN A 80 -13.58 -19.26 -5.03
CA ASN A 80 -13.04 -19.94 -3.85
C ASN A 80 -13.79 -21.25 -3.59
N ARG A 81 -13.18 -22.17 -2.82
CA ARG A 81 -13.80 -23.47 -2.50
C ARG A 81 -14.26 -23.53 -1.05
N LEU A 82 -15.54 -23.86 -0.83
CA LEU A 82 -16.06 -24.27 0.48
C LEU A 82 -15.66 -25.73 0.75
N ASN A 83 -14.96 -25.95 1.86
CA ASN A 83 -14.51 -27.28 2.29
C ASN A 83 -15.59 -28.00 3.13
N PRO A 84 -15.51 -29.34 3.26
CA PRO A 84 -16.50 -30.12 4.03
C PRO A 84 -16.60 -29.76 5.52
N ASP A 85 -15.53 -29.21 6.10
CA ASP A 85 -15.47 -28.75 7.49
C ASP A 85 -16.04 -27.33 7.71
N GLY A 86 -16.57 -26.71 6.64
CA GLY A 86 -17.11 -25.36 6.66
C GLY A 86 -16.08 -24.25 6.46
N THR A 87 -14.80 -24.57 6.29
CA THR A 87 -13.76 -23.57 5.99
C THR A 87 -13.75 -23.18 4.51
N VAL A 88 -13.17 -22.03 4.17
CA VAL A 88 -12.99 -21.60 2.78
C VAL A 88 -11.52 -21.68 2.38
N ALA A 89 -11.24 -22.41 1.30
CA ALA A 89 -9.94 -22.38 0.63
C ALA A 89 -9.95 -21.27 -0.43
N LEU A 90 -9.08 -20.28 -0.23
CA LEU A 90 -8.78 -19.28 -1.25
C LEU A 90 -8.12 -19.93 -2.46
N ASN A 91 -8.48 -19.49 -3.66
CA ASN A 91 -7.74 -19.91 -4.85
C ASN A 91 -6.27 -19.43 -4.81
N ASP A 92 -5.44 -20.08 -5.61
CA ASP A 92 -4.00 -19.86 -5.61
C ASP A 92 -3.65 -18.43 -6.03
N SER A 93 -4.42 -17.83 -6.95
CA SER A 93 -4.16 -16.47 -7.42
C SER A 93 -4.44 -15.41 -6.34
N VAL A 94 -5.51 -15.57 -5.56
CA VAL A 94 -5.81 -14.71 -4.40
C VAL A 94 -4.74 -14.89 -3.33
N ARG A 95 -4.32 -16.13 -3.05
CA ARG A 95 -3.25 -16.41 -2.09
C ARG A 95 -1.94 -15.75 -2.51
N GLU A 96 -1.53 -15.91 -3.77
CA GLU A 96 -0.33 -15.28 -4.32
C GLU A 96 -0.39 -13.75 -4.23
N ASN A 97 -1.55 -13.14 -4.53
CA ASN A 97 -1.72 -11.68 -4.40
C ASN A 97 -1.53 -11.23 -2.95
N ILE A 98 -2.14 -11.93 -1.98
CA ILE A 98 -1.97 -11.63 -0.55
C ILE A 98 -0.51 -11.81 -0.12
N GLU A 99 0.15 -12.88 -0.57
CA GLU A 99 1.55 -13.16 -0.24
C GLU A 99 2.50 -12.09 -0.77
N ILE A 100 2.28 -11.59 -1.99
CA ILE A 100 3.11 -10.53 -2.58
C ILE A 100 2.93 -9.22 -1.79
N LEU A 101 1.69 -8.85 -1.46
CA LEU A 101 1.41 -7.68 -0.63
C LEU A 101 2.04 -7.80 0.77
N ALA A 102 1.98 -9.00 1.37
CA ALA A 102 2.62 -9.28 2.65
C ALA A 102 4.15 -9.20 2.59
N LYS A 103 4.78 -9.75 1.56
CA LYS A 103 6.25 -9.68 1.36
C LYS A 103 6.75 -8.27 1.10
N ALA A 104 5.88 -7.39 0.61
CA ALA A 104 6.17 -5.96 0.43
C ALA A 104 5.84 -5.11 1.67
N ASP A 105 5.49 -5.72 2.82
CA ASP A 105 5.10 -5.07 4.07
C ASP A 105 3.88 -4.11 3.95
N LEU A 106 3.05 -4.32 2.91
CA LEU A 106 1.90 -3.46 2.63
C LEU A 106 0.66 -3.79 3.48
N MET A 107 0.65 -4.94 4.18
CA MET A 107 -0.49 -5.37 5.01
C MET A 107 -0.68 -4.49 6.26
N GLY A 108 0.37 -3.77 6.68
CA GLY A 108 0.34 -2.83 7.80
C GLY A 108 0.31 -1.36 7.38
N PHE A 109 -0.19 -1.06 6.18
CA PHE A 109 -0.05 0.26 5.52
C PHE A 109 -0.36 1.46 6.43
N THR A 110 -1.51 1.45 7.10
CA THR A 110 -1.98 2.53 7.97
C THR A 110 -1.74 2.24 9.45
N LEU A 111 -1.20 1.06 9.79
CA LEU A 111 -0.94 0.71 11.18
C LEU A 111 0.23 1.54 11.73
N PRO A 112 0.17 1.99 12.99
CA PRO A 112 1.29 2.65 13.64
C PRO A 112 2.56 1.78 13.64
N ARG A 113 3.74 2.40 13.43
CA ARG A 113 5.03 1.69 13.38
C ARG A 113 5.36 0.87 14.63
N LYS A 114 4.85 1.28 15.80
CA LYS A 114 4.99 0.51 17.06
C LYS A 114 4.37 -0.90 17.01
N TYR A 115 3.51 -1.16 16.02
CA TYR A 115 2.89 -2.46 15.76
C TYR A 115 3.39 -3.11 14.46
N GLY A 116 4.49 -2.61 13.89
CA GLY A 116 5.06 -3.11 12.63
C GLY A 116 4.40 -2.58 11.35
N GLY A 117 3.64 -1.49 11.43
CA GLY A 117 3.04 -0.85 10.25
C GLY A 117 3.88 0.29 9.67
N LEU A 118 3.41 0.86 8.55
CA LEU A 118 4.11 1.97 7.87
C LEU A 118 3.72 3.35 8.38
N ASN A 119 2.63 3.45 9.16
CA ASN A 119 2.03 4.70 9.63
C ASN A 119 1.71 5.69 8.49
N CYS A 120 1.40 5.19 7.28
CA CYS A 120 1.02 6.07 6.18
C CYS A 120 -0.36 6.70 6.44
N PRO A 121 -0.58 7.95 6.03
CA PRO A 121 -1.86 8.63 6.21
C PRO A 121 -2.93 8.02 5.29
N CYS A 122 -4.20 8.15 5.69
CA CYS A 122 -5.34 7.59 4.96
C CYS A 122 -5.38 8.03 3.49
N LEU A 123 -4.98 9.27 3.18
CA LEU A 123 -4.94 9.76 1.80
C LEU A 123 -4.04 8.89 0.90
N ILE A 124 -2.82 8.59 1.36
CA ILE A 124 -1.86 7.76 0.61
C ILE A 124 -2.37 6.32 0.51
N TYR A 125 -3.03 5.83 1.57
CA TYR A 125 -3.68 4.52 1.52
C TYR A 125 -4.84 4.47 0.50
N THR A 126 -5.63 5.53 0.39
CA THR A 126 -6.70 5.62 -0.62
C THR A 126 -6.13 5.57 -2.04
N MET A 127 -5.05 6.30 -2.32
CA MET A 127 -4.35 6.21 -3.62
C MET A 127 -3.87 4.77 -3.89
N ALA A 128 -3.32 4.10 -2.88
CA ALA A 128 -2.88 2.70 -2.98
C ALA A 128 -4.03 1.74 -3.31
N ILE A 129 -5.16 1.85 -2.59
CA ILE A 129 -6.33 1.00 -2.80
C ILE A 129 -6.96 1.23 -4.18
N GLU A 130 -7.00 2.48 -4.65
CA GLU A 130 -7.52 2.80 -5.98
C GLU A 130 -6.82 1.96 -7.04
N MET A 131 -5.49 1.91 -7.01
CA MET A 131 -4.70 1.11 -7.96
C MET A 131 -4.97 -0.39 -7.85
N VAL A 132 -5.05 -0.91 -6.62
CA VAL A 132 -5.31 -2.33 -6.36
C VAL A 132 -6.73 -2.74 -6.77
N SER A 133 -7.68 -1.81 -6.77
CA SER A 133 -9.10 -2.05 -7.04
C SER A 133 -9.54 -1.75 -8.48
N ARG A 134 -8.63 -1.40 -9.38
CA ARG A 134 -8.93 -1.17 -10.81
C ARG A 134 -9.39 -2.45 -11.49
#